data_AF-A0A9P1G9A9-F1
#
_entry.id   AF-A0A9P1G9A9-F1
#
_cell.length_a   1.000
_cell.length_b   1.000
_cell.length_c   1.000
_cell.angle_alpha   90.00
_cell.angle_beta   90.00
_cell.angle_gamma   90.00
#
_symmetry.space_group_name_H-M   'P 1'
#
loop_
_entity.id
_entity.type
_entity.pdbx_description
1 polymer ?
#
loop_
_entity_poly.entity_id
_entity_poly.type
_entity_poly.pdbx_seq_one_letter_code
_entity_poly.pdbx_strand_id
1 'polypeptide(L)'
;MRAVKSVLVMAGQLKRKYPTLVEDLKRDVTLIRALRDSNVPKFLSFDLPLFFGIISCPAMLWDPCDLYPDADVPYVDYGSLQKEIENQLRIAKLQVVPTFVGKIIQLLETQLVRHGVMVVGNAFIGKSTKIQVLAKALSKLRQEG
;
A
#
# COMPACT_ATOMS: atom_id res chain seq x y z
N MET A 1 -5.50 14.30 -16.83
CA MET A 1 -5.71 14.09 -15.37
C MET A 1 -6.28 12.71 -15.01
N ARG A 2 -5.62 11.58 -15.39
CA ARG A 2 -6.11 10.23 -15.03
C ARG A 2 -5.79 9.84 -13.58
N ALA A 3 -4.66 10.30 -13.05
CA ALA A 3 -4.22 10.00 -11.68
C ALA A 3 -5.20 10.55 -10.62
N VAL A 4 -5.65 11.80 -10.78
CA VAL A 4 -6.63 12.43 -9.89
C VAL A 4 -7.95 11.66 -9.86
N LYS A 5 -8.45 11.22 -11.03
CA LYS A 5 -9.64 10.37 -11.13
C LYS A 5 -9.49 9.05 -10.36
N SER A 6 -8.33 8.39 -10.47
CA SER A 6 -8.08 7.14 -9.75
C SER A 6 -8.11 7.33 -8.23
N VAL A 7 -7.51 8.41 -7.72
CA VAL A 7 -7.52 8.74 -6.29
C VAL A 7 -8.95 8.96 -5.79
N LEU A 8 -9.77 9.71 -6.54
CA LEU A 8 -11.16 9.96 -6.17
C LEU A 8 -12.02 8.69 -6.17
N VAL A 9 -11.82 7.81 -7.15
CA VAL A 9 -12.52 6.51 -7.20
C VAL A 9 -12.12 5.63 -6.00
N MET A 10 -10.83 5.59 -5.67
CA MET A 10 -10.31 4.83 -4.51
C MET A 10 -10.85 5.39 -3.19
N ALA A 11 -10.86 6.71 -3.02
CA ALA A 11 -11.45 7.38 -1.85
C ALA A 11 -12.95 7.05 -1.72
N GLY A 12 -13.70 7.05 -2.85
CA GLY A 12 -15.10 6.65 -2.87
C GLY A 12 -15.33 5.18 -2.52
N GLN A 13 -14.44 4.27 -2.93
CA GLN A 13 -14.50 2.86 -2.55
C GLN A 13 -14.19 2.65 -1.07
N LEU A 14 -13.18 3.34 -0.53
CA LEU A 14 -12.85 3.32 0.90
C LEU A 14 -14.01 3.83 1.76
N LYS A 15 -14.65 4.94 1.35
CA LYS A 15 -15.85 5.48 2.01
C LYS A 15 -16.99 4.46 2.09
N ARG A 16 -17.21 3.65 1.04
CA ARG A 16 -18.25 2.61 1.02
C ARG A 16 -17.89 1.38 1.85
N LYS A 17 -16.60 1.00 1.89
CA LYS A 17 -16.14 -0.17 2.65
C LYS A 17 -16.13 0.08 4.15
N TYR A 18 -15.89 1.32 4.58
CA TYR A 18 -15.79 1.69 5.99
C TYR A 18 -16.67 2.90 6.29
N PRO A 19 -18.01 2.75 6.32
CA PRO A 19 -18.92 3.85 6.60
C PRO A 19 -18.73 4.43 8.01
N THR A 20 -18.39 3.60 9.00
CA THR A 20 -18.14 4.02 10.39
C THR A 20 -16.87 4.85 10.57
N LEU A 21 -15.78 4.51 9.85
CA LEU A 21 -14.55 5.32 9.86
C LEU A 21 -14.74 6.73 9.29
N VAL A 22 -15.83 7.00 8.56
CA VAL A 22 -16.10 8.29 7.91
C VAL A 22 -16.92 9.22 8.80
N GLU A 23 -17.64 8.66 9.78
CA GLU A 23 -18.34 9.43 10.82
C GLU A 23 -17.36 9.84 11.93
N ASP A 24 -16.39 8.99 12.27
CA ASP A 24 -15.40 9.24 13.32
C ASP A 24 -14.13 9.97 12.83
N LEU A 25 -13.68 9.73 11.59
CA LEU A 25 -12.56 10.47 10.99
C LEU A 25 -13.08 11.45 9.93
N LYS A 26 -12.70 12.72 10.09
CA LYS A 26 -12.94 13.81 9.12
C LYS A 26 -12.75 13.29 7.69
N ARG A 27 -13.68 13.65 6.79
CA ARG A 27 -13.72 13.31 5.35
C ARG A 27 -12.35 13.38 4.66
N ASP A 28 -11.49 14.27 5.13
CA ASP A 28 -10.12 14.51 4.66
C ASP A 28 -9.21 13.30 4.85
N VAL A 29 -9.34 12.52 5.94
CA VAL A 29 -8.46 11.37 6.21
C VAL A 29 -8.64 10.26 5.19
N THR A 30 -9.87 10.02 4.74
CA THR A 30 -10.13 9.02 3.67
C THR A 30 -9.49 9.45 2.34
N LEU A 31 -9.50 10.75 2.05
CA LEU A 31 -8.88 11.30 0.85
C LEU A 31 -7.34 11.24 0.93
N ILE A 32 -6.78 11.61 2.07
CA ILE A 32 -5.35 11.55 2.36
C ILE A 32 -4.85 10.11 2.26
N ARG A 33 -5.61 9.15 2.79
CA ARG A 33 -5.30 7.72 2.67
C ARG A 33 -5.27 7.28 1.21
N ALA A 34 -6.31 7.60 0.43
CA ALA A 34 -6.34 7.28 -0.99
C ALA A 34 -5.18 7.94 -1.77
N LEU A 35 -4.79 9.16 -1.39
CA LEU A 35 -3.65 9.87 -1.97
C LEU A 35 -2.33 9.17 -1.62
N ARG A 36 -2.13 8.79 -0.36
CA ARG A 36 -0.96 8.04 0.12
C ARG A 36 -0.83 6.71 -0.61
N ASP A 37 -1.87 5.88 -0.56
CA ASP A 37 -1.84 4.52 -1.09
C ASP A 37 -1.69 4.52 -2.62
N SER A 38 -2.19 5.54 -3.32
CA SER A 38 -1.97 5.67 -4.77
C SER A 38 -0.52 6.02 -5.13
N ASN A 39 0.20 6.76 -4.28
CA ASN A 39 1.48 7.38 -4.63
C ASN A 39 2.70 6.70 -3.99
N VAL A 40 2.59 6.17 -2.77
CA VAL A 40 3.68 5.44 -2.07
C VAL A 40 4.32 4.34 -2.94
N PRO A 41 3.58 3.51 -3.71
CA PRO A 41 4.21 2.50 -4.56
C PRO A 41 5.05 3.06 -5.71
N LYS A 42 4.87 4.33 -6.08
CA LYS A 42 5.55 5.00 -7.20
C LYS A 42 6.82 5.73 -6.78
N PHE A 43 6.92 6.09 -5.51
CA PHE A 43 8.02 6.90 -4.99
C PHE A 43 9.28 6.10 -4.74
N LEU A 44 10.42 6.78 -4.88
CA LEU A 44 11.70 6.28 -4.42
C LEU A 44 11.81 6.48 -2.91
N SER A 45 12.75 5.75 -2.29
CA SER A 45 12.96 5.79 -0.84
C SER A 45 13.22 7.19 -0.31
N PHE A 46 13.88 8.04 -1.10
CA PHE A 46 14.21 9.42 -0.76
C PHE A 46 13.03 10.40 -0.94
N ASP A 47 12.04 10.04 -1.77
CA ASP A 47 10.83 10.86 -1.99
C ASP A 47 9.80 10.65 -0.88
N LEU A 48 9.83 9.49 -0.20
CA LEU A 48 8.88 9.16 0.86
C LEU A 48 8.91 10.15 2.03
N PRO A 49 10.08 10.53 2.60
CA PRO A 49 10.14 11.55 3.65
C PRO A 49 9.57 12.90 3.21
N LEU A 50 9.85 13.34 1.97
CA LEU A 50 9.34 14.60 1.44
C LEU A 50 7.82 14.55 1.24
N PHE A 51 7.31 13.44 0.71
CA PHE A 51 5.88 13.22 0.52
C PHE A 51 5.12 13.22 1.86
N PHE A 52 5.67 12.56 2.88
CA PHE A 52 5.10 12.61 4.22
C PHE A 52 5.19 14.02 4.80
N GLY A 53 6.30 14.74 4.66
CA GLY A 53 6.41 16.13 5.10
C GLY A 53 5.34 17.07 4.50
N ILE A 54 4.92 16.83 3.26
CA ILE A 54 3.84 17.61 2.62
C ILE A 54 2.45 17.22 3.15
N ILE A 55 2.22 15.96 3.49
CA ILE A 55 0.87 15.40 3.69
C ILE A 55 0.53 15.08 5.15
N SER A 56 1.47 14.55 5.93
CA SER A 56 1.22 14.04 7.29
C SER A 56 2.45 14.17 8.17
N CYS A 57 2.30 14.67 9.39
CA CYS A 57 3.38 14.74 10.36
C CYS A 57 3.81 13.33 10.80
N PRO A 58 5.07 12.90 10.56
CA PRO A 58 5.66 11.89 11.43
C PRO A 58 5.80 12.53 12.80
N ALA A 59 5.34 11.86 13.87
CA ALA A 59 5.42 12.35 15.26
C ALA A 59 6.86 12.68 15.78
N MET A 60 7.87 12.63 14.92
CA MET A 60 9.29 12.85 15.21
C MET A 60 9.94 14.02 14.44
N LEU A 61 9.21 14.79 13.61
CA LEU A 61 9.76 16.00 12.99
C LEU A 61 9.09 17.26 13.55
N TRP A 62 9.91 18.24 13.92
CA TRP A 62 9.55 19.49 14.60
C TRP A 62 9.00 20.57 13.64
N ASP A 63 8.87 20.28 12.35
CA ASP A 63 8.39 21.24 11.35
C ASP A 63 6.87 21.19 11.20
N PRO A 64 6.18 22.34 11.11
CA PRO A 64 4.74 22.40 10.90
C PRO A 64 4.37 21.79 9.54
N CYS A 65 3.43 20.84 9.56
CA CYS A 65 2.91 20.20 8.35
C CYS A 65 2.01 21.14 7.54
N ASP A 66 2.24 21.25 6.23
CA ASP A 66 1.64 22.30 5.39
C ASP A 66 0.14 22.08 5.05
N LEU A 67 -0.29 20.84 4.77
CA LEU A 67 -1.65 20.61 4.25
C LEU A 67 -2.65 19.99 5.24
N TYR A 68 -2.25 19.01 6.07
CA TYR A 68 -3.17 18.27 6.94
C TYR A 68 -2.56 17.89 8.30
N PRO A 69 -2.54 18.82 9.28
CA PRO A 69 -1.85 18.63 10.57
C PRO A 69 -2.51 17.59 11.49
N ASP A 70 -3.82 17.34 11.39
CA ASP A 70 -4.58 16.42 12.26
C ASP A 70 -4.76 15.00 11.67
N ALA A 71 -4.10 14.68 10.55
CA ALA A 71 -4.42 13.48 9.78
C ALA A 71 -3.56 12.27 10.17
N ASP A 72 -4.01 11.51 11.17
CA ASP A 72 -3.48 10.18 11.46
C ASP A 72 -4.12 9.11 10.54
N VAL A 73 -3.32 8.56 9.63
CA VAL A 73 -3.82 7.59 8.65
C VAL A 73 -3.51 6.16 9.12
N PRO A 74 -4.53 5.37 9.51
CA PRO A 74 -4.32 4.03 10.06
C PRO A 74 -3.65 3.09 9.05
N TYR A 75 -2.79 2.21 9.57
CA TYR A 75 -2.19 1.13 8.80
C TYR A 75 -3.23 0.04 8.50
N VAL A 76 -3.16 -0.56 7.31
CA VAL A 76 -4.07 -1.65 6.92
C VAL A 76 -3.42 -2.96 7.31
N ASP A 77 -4.04 -3.68 8.24
CA ASP A 77 -3.58 -5.01 8.60
C ASP A 77 -3.97 -6.02 7.50
N TYR A 78 -2.96 -6.53 6.81
CA TYR A 78 -3.09 -7.61 5.81
C TYR A 78 -2.83 -8.99 6.42
N GLY A 79 -2.95 -9.15 7.73
CA GLY A 79 -2.43 -10.27 8.52
C GLY A 79 -2.57 -11.68 7.91
N SER A 80 -3.72 -12.05 7.34
CA SER A 80 -3.89 -13.36 6.67
C SER A 80 -3.03 -13.49 5.41
N LEU A 81 -3.05 -12.46 4.54
CA LEU A 81 -2.24 -12.39 3.34
C LEU A 81 -0.75 -12.32 3.66
N GLN A 82 -0.36 -11.51 4.65
CA GLN A 82 1.03 -11.39 5.06
C GLN A 82 1.59 -12.72 5.54
N LYS A 83 0.87 -13.43 6.41
CA LYS A 83 1.25 -14.76 6.89
C LYS A 83 1.43 -15.74 5.73
N GLU A 84 0.53 -15.72 4.76
CA GLU A 84 0.62 -16.64 3.64
C GLU A 84 1.75 -16.30 2.67
N ILE A 85 2.04 -15.02 2.44
CA ILE A 85 3.23 -14.59 1.69
C ILE A 85 4.51 -15.11 2.37
N GLU A 86 4.62 -14.95 3.70
CA GLU A 86 5.77 -15.43 4.46
C GLU A 86 5.91 -16.97 4.37
N ASN A 87 4.80 -17.70 4.42
CA ASN A 87 4.78 -19.15 4.23
C ASN A 87 5.27 -19.54 2.83
N GLN A 88 4.77 -18.89 1.79
CA GLN A 88 5.19 -19.16 0.40
C GLN A 88 6.66 -18.87 0.16
N LEU A 89 7.21 -17.82 0.80
CA LEU A 89 8.64 -17.53 0.76
C LEU A 89 9.47 -18.65 1.39
N ARG A 90 9.04 -19.17 2.55
CA ARG A 90 9.71 -20.29 3.23
C ARG A 90 9.65 -21.58 2.40
N ILE A 91 8.51 -21.89 1.80
CA ILE A 91 8.36 -23.06 0.89
C ILE A 91 9.30 -22.95 -0.31
N ALA A 92 9.44 -21.75 -0.86
CA ALA A 92 10.37 -21.46 -1.96
C ALA A 92 11.85 -21.41 -1.52
N LYS A 93 12.16 -21.68 -0.24
CA LYS A 93 13.50 -21.59 0.36
C LYS A 93 14.13 -20.20 0.22
N LEU A 94 13.31 -19.15 0.28
CA LEU A 94 13.73 -17.76 0.21
C LEU A 94 13.77 -17.13 1.61
N GLN A 95 14.64 -16.14 1.78
CA GLN A 95 14.69 -15.35 3.01
C GLN A 95 13.47 -14.43 3.10
N VAL A 96 12.80 -14.48 4.25
CA VAL A 96 11.71 -13.55 4.57
C VAL A 96 12.31 -12.21 4.98
N VAL A 97 12.19 -11.22 4.11
CA VAL A 97 12.63 -9.85 4.38
C VAL A 97 11.38 -8.95 4.47
N PRO A 98 11.17 -8.19 5.57
CA PRO A 98 9.97 -7.39 5.75
C PRO A 98 9.71 -6.38 4.61
N THR A 99 10.78 -5.76 4.10
CA THR A 99 10.68 -4.83 2.96
C THR A 99 10.25 -5.53 1.67
N PHE A 100 10.62 -6.80 1.48
CA PHE A 100 10.20 -7.60 0.34
C PHE A 100 8.72 -7.97 0.44
N VAL A 101 8.27 -8.39 1.63
CA VAL A 101 6.85 -8.68 1.91
C VAL A 101 5.99 -7.44 1.70
N GLY A 102 6.40 -6.28 2.23
CA GLY A 102 5.71 -5.02 2.00
C GLY A 102 5.62 -4.65 0.51
N LYS A 103 6.66 -4.91 -0.28
CA LYS A 103 6.62 -4.70 -1.75
C LYS A 103 5.68 -5.66 -2.48
N ILE A 104 5.47 -6.88 -1.98
CA ILE A 104 4.49 -7.82 -2.52
C ILE A 104 3.06 -7.33 -2.24
N ILE A 105 2.81 -6.82 -1.02
CA ILE A 105 1.51 -6.23 -0.66
C ILE A 105 1.21 -5.00 -1.53
N GLN A 106 2.19 -4.10 -1.71
CA GLN A 106 2.06 -2.92 -2.58
C GLN A 106 1.73 -3.30 -4.04
N LEU A 107 2.25 -4.43 -4.53
CA LEU A 107 1.90 -4.94 -5.85
C LEU A 107 0.41 -5.29 -5.94
N LEU A 108 -0.13 -5.99 -4.94
CA LEU A 108 -1.56 -6.32 -4.86
C LEU A 108 -2.42 -5.06 -4.78
N GLU A 109 -2.08 -4.13 -3.89
CA GLU A 109 -2.80 -2.86 -3.74
C GLU A 109 -2.89 -2.10 -5.07
N THR A 110 -1.78 -2.06 -5.81
CA THR A 110 -1.74 -1.40 -7.12
C THR A 110 -2.60 -2.15 -8.15
N GLN A 111 -2.59 -3.49 -8.13
CA GLN A 111 -3.41 -4.34 -9.01
C GLN A 111 -4.92 -4.20 -8.74
N LEU A 112 -5.32 -3.96 -7.49
CA LEU A 112 -6.73 -3.72 -7.14
C LEU A 112 -7.26 -2.40 -7.71
N VAL A 113 -6.40 -1.40 -7.89
CA VAL A 113 -6.79 -0.06 -8.37
C VAL A 113 -6.63 0.05 -9.90
N ARG A 114 -5.74 -0.73 -10.52
CA ARG A 114 -5.41 -0.62 -11.94
C ARG A 114 -5.21 -1.99 -12.58
N HIS A 115 -5.79 -2.19 -13.77
CA HIS A 115 -5.61 -3.41 -14.55
C HIS A 115 -4.18 -3.58 -15.09
N GLY A 116 -3.52 -2.48 -15.47
CA GLY A 116 -2.14 -2.50 -15.98
C GLY A 116 -1.17 -2.06 -14.88
N VAL A 117 -0.23 -2.94 -14.53
CA VAL A 117 0.83 -2.68 -13.53
C VAL A 117 2.19 -3.01 -14.13
N MET A 118 3.17 -2.13 -13.93
CA MET A 118 4.55 -2.33 -14.34
C MET A 118 5.44 -2.50 -13.12
N VAL A 119 6.21 -3.59 -13.07
CA VAL A 119 7.18 -3.85 -11.99
C VAL A 119 8.57 -3.43 -12.48
N VAL A 120 9.09 -2.34 -11.91
CA VAL A 120 10.35 -1.71 -12.34
C VAL A 120 11.47 -1.96 -11.34
N GLY A 121 12.71 -2.09 -11.85
CA GLY A 121 13.93 -2.21 -11.05
C GLY A 121 15.05 -2.88 -11.86
N ASN A 122 16.29 -2.82 -11.35
CA ASN A 122 17.45 -3.43 -12.01
C ASN A 122 17.34 -4.96 -12.13
N ALA A 123 18.22 -5.56 -12.94
CA ALA A 123 18.32 -7.01 -13.06
C ALA A 123 18.56 -7.67 -11.69
N PHE A 124 18.07 -8.91 -11.52
CA PHE A 124 18.26 -9.73 -10.31
C PHE A 124 17.63 -9.24 -8.98
N ILE A 125 16.77 -8.22 -8.96
CA ILE A 125 16.08 -7.75 -7.73
C ILE A 125 14.79 -8.56 -7.40
N GLY A 126 14.65 -9.79 -7.92
CA GLY A 126 13.51 -10.66 -7.59
C GLY A 126 12.14 -10.17 -8.07
N LYS A 127 12.09 -9.36 -9.15
CA LYS A 127 10.83 -8.84 -9.73
C LYS A 127 9.85 -9.96 -10.11
N SER A 128 10.34 -10.97 -10.83
CA SER A 128 9.57 -12.14 -11.23
C SER A 128 9.14 -12.97 -10.01
N THR A 129 10.02 -13.10 -9.02
CA THR A 129 9.75 -13.83 -7.78
C THR A 129 8.61 -13.20 -6.99
N LYS A 130 8.55 -11.87 -6.88
CA LYS A 130 7.44 -11.17 -6.19
C LYS A 130 6.08 -11.51 -6.82
N ILE A 131 6.00 -11.49 -8.16
CA ILE A 131 4.76 -11.80 -8.89
C ILE A 131 4.36 -13.26 -8.65
N GLN A 132 5.31 -14.19 -8.73
CA GLN A 132 5.05 -15.62 -8.53
C GLN A 132 4.61 -15.94 -7.09
N VAL A 133 5.25 -15.33 -6.09
CA VAL A 133 4.89 -15.52 -4.68
C VAL A 133 3.49 -14.96 -4.41
N LEU A 134 3.16 -13.77 -4.93
CA LEU A 134 1.83 -13.20 -4.81
C LEU A 134 0.76 -14.11 -5.41
N ALA A 135 1.00 -14.61 -6.63
CA ALA A 135 0.07 -15.51 -7.30
C ALA A 135 -0.18 -16.78 -6.48
N LYS A 136 0.87 -17.42 -5.96
CA LYS A 136 0.76 -18.63 -5.12
C LYS A 136 0.01 -18.35 -3.81
N ALA A 137 0.33 -17.23 -3.15
CA ALA A 137 -0.32 -16.85 -1.91
C ALA A 137 -1.84 -16.64 -2.10
N LEU A 138 -2.24 -15.92 -3.16
CA LEU A 138 -3.65 -15.71 -3.49
C LEU A 138 -4.36 -17.02 -3.89
N SER A 139 -3.69 -17.90 -4.66
CA SER A 139 -4.25 -19.20 -5.03
C SER A 139 -4.52 -20.08 -3.80
N LYS A 140 -3.60 -20.09 -2.83
CA LYS A 140 -3.76 -20.89 -1.61
C LYS A 140 -4.83 -20.30 -0.68
N LEU A 141 -4.86 -18.98 -0.49
CA LEU A 141 -5.95 -18.33 0.26
C LEU A 141 -7.34 -18.61 -0.33
N ARG A 142 -7.43 -18.76 -1.65
CA ARG A 142 -8.68 -19.15 -2.33
C ARG A 142 -9.05 -20.63 -2.14
N GLN A 143 -8.09 -21.49 -1.82
CA GLN A 143 -8.36 -22.91 -1.53
C GLN A 143 -8.76 -23.14 -0.08
N GLU A 144 -8.29 -22.29 0.83
CA GLU A 144 -8.52 -22.37 2.27
C GLU A 144 -9.81 -21.66 2.74
N GLY A 145 -10.43 -20.84 1.89
CA GLY A 145 -11.70 -20.14 2.15
C GLY A 145 -12.73 -20.39 1.06
#